data_AF-A0A1M4Z9Y1-F1
#
_entry.id   AF-A0A1M4Z9Y1-F1
#
_cell.length_a   1.000
_cell.length_b   1.000
_cell.length_c   1.000
_cell.angle_alpha   90.00
_cell.angle_beta   90.00
_cell.angle_gamma   90.00
#
_symmetry.space_group_name_H-M   'P 1'
#
loop_
_entity.id
_entity.type
_entity.pdbx_description
1 polymer ?
#
loop_
_entity_poly.entity_id
_entity_poly.type
_entity_poly.pdbx_seq_one_letter_code
_entity_poly.pdbx_strand_id
1 'polypeptide(L)'
;MKITEKLMQLGFEFKKYYGNMAYVFSTPRVPNMRFEHDFVYYPDENQFYINCHKTSHTETIKEKELIDNHNNLNAPAKDKWLEIRKELENYKFDVFGGI
;
A
#
# COMPACT_ATOMS: atom_id res chain seq x y z
N MET A 1 -2.65 -16.45 -13.96
CA MET A 1 -1.71 -15.77 -13.07
C MET A 1 -2.46 -15.35 -11.82
N LYS A 2 -1.97 -15.75 -10.64
CA LYS A 2 -2.56 -15.36 -9.34
C LYS A 2 -2.19 -13.91 -9.01
N ILE A 3 -2.99 -13.26 -8.15
CA ILE A 3 -2.69 -11.90 -7.69
C ILE A 3 -1.29 -11.83 -7.06
N THR A 4 -0.92 -12.83 -6.26
CA THR A 4 0.38 -12.90 -5.58
C THR A 4 1.58 -12.92 -6.54
N GLU A 5 1.46 -13.62 -7.67
CA GLU A 5 2.49 -13.61 -8.72
C GLU A 5 2.63 -12.21 -9.35
N LYS A 6 1.50 -11.55 -9.59
CA LYS A 6 1.47 -10.18 -10.11
C LYS A 6 2.05 -9.19 -9.10
N LEU A 7 1.79 -9.34 -7.80
CA LEU A 7 2.38 -8.50 -6.75
C LEU A 7 3.90 -8.60 -6.73
N MET A 8 4.46 -9.81 -6.84
CA MET A 8 5.92 -9.98 -6.95
C MET A 8 6.50 -9.28 -8.18
N GLN A 9 5.80 -9.33 -9.33
CA GLN A 9 6.22 -8.60 -10.55
C GLN A 9 6.17 -7.08 -10.37
N LEU A 10 5.23 -6.58 -9.56
CA LEU A 10 5.11 -5.16 -9.22
C LEU A 10 6.14 -4.71 -8.17
N GLY A 11 7.00 -5.62 -7.69
CA GLY A 11 8.06 -5.33 -6.74
C GLY A 11 7.66 -5.47 -5.28
N PHE A 12 6.55 -6.15 -4.98
CA PHE A 12 6.21 -6.51 -3.60
C PHE A 12 7.14 -7.61 -3.10
N GLU A 13 7.55 -7.52 -1.83
CA GLU A 13 8.30 -8.55 -1.13
C GLU A 13 7.38 -9.38 -0.26
N PHE A 14 7.46 -10.71 -0.38
CA PHE A 14 6.77 -11.60 0.55
C PHE A 14 7.59 -11.76 1.84
N LYS A 15 7.12 -11.18 2.94
CA LYS A 15 7.84 -11.19 4.23
C LYS A 15 6.91 -11.15 5.43
N LYS A 16 7.46 -11.42 6.61
CA LYS A 16 6.75 -11.24 7.87
C LYS A 16 6.63 -9.75 8.17
N TYR A 17 5.40 -9.27 8.33
CA TYR A 17 5.05 -7.88 8.58
C TYR A 17 4.02 -7.81 9.73
N TYR A 18 4.34 -7.07 10.79
CA TYR A 18 3.59 -7.02 12.06
C TYR A 18 3.07 -8.37 12.58
N GLY A 19 3.86 -9.44 12.41
CA GLY A 19 3.54 -10.78 12.93
C GLY A 19 2.98 -11.77 11.92
N ASN A 20 2.43 -11.30 10.80
CA ASN A 20 1.81 -12.13 9.76
C ASN A 20 2.62 -12.11 8.46
N MET A 21 2.45 -13.12 7.60
CA MET A 21 3.09 -13.13 6.28
C MET A 21 2.28 -12.28 5.29
N ALA A 22 2.93 -11.33 4.64
CA ALA A 22 2.29 -10.39 3.74
C ALA A 22 3.16 -10.10 2.51
N TYR A 23 2.51 -9.63 1.45
CA TYR A 23 3.19 -8.99 0.34
C TYR A 23 3.28 -7.49 0.64
N VAL A 24 4.50 -6.96 0.72
CA VAL A 24 4.74 -5.58 1.16
C VAL A 24 5.47 -4.81 0.07
N PHE A 25 4.97 -3.63 -0.26
CA PHE A 25 5.65 -2.65 -1.09
C PHE A 25 5.85 -1.38 -0.26
N SER A 26 7.09 -1.04 0.05
CA SER A 26 7.45 0.20 0.74
C SER A 26 7.75 1.28 -0.29
N THR A 27 7.05 2.42 -0.22
CA THR A 27 7.34 3.53 -1.11
C THR A 27 8.74 4.06 -0.82
N PRO A 28 9.57 4.31 -1.86
CA PRO A 28 10.92 4.80 -1.65
C PRO A 28 10.92 6.14 -0.93
N ARG A 29 11.88 6.32 -0.01
CA ARG A 29 12.07 7.58 0.70
C ARG A 29 12.56 8.65 -0.27
N VAL A 30 11.70 9.63 -0.57
CA VAL A 30 12.05 10.75 -1.43
C VAL A 30 12.43 11.96 -0.57
N PRO A 31 13.56 12.66 -0.85
CA PRO A 31 13.89 13.92 -0.19
C PRO A 31 12.73 14.91 -0.28
N ASN A 32 12.42 15.60 0.82
CA ASN A 32 11.28 16.53 0.98
C ASN A 32 9.89 15.90 1.11
N MET A 33 9.76 14.57 1.16
CA MET A 33 8.50 13.96 1.58
C MET A 33 8.41 13.79 3.08
N ARG A 34 7.22 14.09 3.58
CA ARG A 34 6.93 14.12 5.01
C ARG A 34 6.57 12.74 5.56
N PHE A 35 6.10 11.82 4.71
CA PHE A 35 5.56 10.53 5.11
C PHE A 35 6.00 9.42 4.15
N GLU A 36 6.35 8.27 4.71
CA GLU A 36 6.57 7.02 3.97
C GLU A 36 5.29 6.19 4.03
N HIS A 37 5.02 5.41 2.99
CA HIS A 37 3.86 4.53 2.96
C HIS A 37 4.27 3.09 2.65
N ASP A 38 3.60 2.14 3.28
CA ASP A 38 3.63 0.74 2.88
C ASP A 38 2.27 0.34 2.31
N PHE A 39 2.28 -0.31 1.15
CA PHE A 39 1.13 -1.06 0.63
C PHE A 39 1.32 -2.52 1.01
N VAL A 40 0.35 -3.06 1.75
CA VAL A 40 0.46 -4.39 2.35
C VAL A 40 -0.73 -5.21 1.93
N TYR A 41 -0.51 -6.35 1.30
CA TYR A 41 -1.54 -7.30 0.95
C TYR A 41 -1.40 -8.57 1.79
N TYR A 42 -2.46 -8.90 2.54
CA TYR A 42 -2.57 -10.15 3.28
C TYR A 42 -3.37 -11.16 2.46
N PRO A 43 -2.74 -12.24 1.97
CA PRO A 43 -3.42 -13.23 1.15
C PRO A 43 -4.57 -13.94 1.87
N ASP A 44 -4.43 -14.17 3.18
CA ASP A 44 -5.42 -14.87 3.99
C ASP A 44 -6.73 -14.07 4.15
N GLU A 45 -6.63 -12.75 4.10
CA GLU A 45 -7.76 -11.82 4.18
C GLU A 45 -8.23 -11.35 2.79
N ASN A 46 -7.45 -11.63 1.74
CA ASN A 46 -7.64 -11.10 0.39
C ASN A 46 -7.79 -9.57 0.37
N GLN A 47 -7.04 -8.88 1.24
CA GLN A 47 -7.21 -7.46 1.53
C GLN A 47 -5.90 -6.68 1.53
N PHE A 48 -5.97 -5.44 1.02
CA PHE A 48 -4.92 -4.45 1.10
C PHE A 48 -5.09 -3.50 2.29
N TYR A 49 -3.95 -3.14 2.87
CA TYR A 49 -3.79 -2.14 3.91
C TYR A 49 -2.78 -1.10 3.44
N ILE A 50 -3.05 0.17 3.75
CA ILE A 50 -2.18 1.30 3.42
C ILE A 50 -1.70 1.87 4.74
N ASN A 51 -0.42 1.67 5.05
CA ASN A 51 0.17 2.18 6.28
C ASN A 51 0.95 3.46 5.97
N CYS A 52 0.62 4.54 6.68
CA CYS A 52 1.33 5.80 6.64
C CYS A 52 2.25 5.91 7.86
N HIS A 53 3.54 6.06 7.62
CA HIS A 53 4.55 6.25 8.64
C HIS A 53 4.73 7.74 8.90
N LYS A 54 4.14 8.20 10.01
CA LYS A 54 4.36 9.53 10.56
C LYS A 54 5.59 9.53 11.46
N THR A 55 6.11 10.72 11.75
CA THR A 55 7.29 10.89 12.63
C THR A 55 7.11 10.24 14.02
N SER A 56 5.89 10.20 14.54
CA SER A 56 5.60 9.72 15.90
C SER A 56 4.91 8.35 15.97
N HIS A 57 4.34 7.86 14.87
CA HIS A 57 3.61 6.58 14.83
C HIS A 57 3.33 6.15 13.39
N THR A 58 2.97 4.87 13.23
CA THR A 58 2.38 4.34 12.00
C THR A 58 0.86 4.30 12.17
N GLU A 59 0.14 4.73 11.14
CA GLU A 59 -1.32 4.58 11.08
C GLU A 59 -1.73 3.86 9.80
N THR A 60 -2.79 3.05 9.87
CA THR A 60 -3.43 2.52 8.66
C THR A 60 -4.50 3.50 8.20
N ILE A 61 -4.36 3.99 6.97
CA ILE A 61 -5.27 4.97 6.37
C ILE A 61 -6.20 4.31 5.35
N LYS A 62 -7.31 4.98 5.06
CA LYS A 62 -8.24 4.55 3.99
C LYS A 62 -7.64 4.87 2.61
N GLU A 63 -8.02 4.09 1.61
CA GLU A 63 -7.66 4.37 0.20
C GLU A 63 -8.02 5.80 -0.21
N LYS A 64 -9.22 6.25 0.18
CA LYS A 64 -9.68 7.61 -0.13
C LYS A 64 -8.76 8.68 0.47
N GLU A 65 -8.23 8.48 1.67
CA GLU A 65 -7.34 9.46 2.31
C GLU A 65 -6.00 9.59 1.57
N LEU A 66 -5.49 8.49 1.02
CA LEU A 66 -4.33 8.50 0.12
C LEU A 66 -4.64 9.22 -1.20
N ILE A 67 -5.80 8.95 -1.80
CA ILE A 67 -6.20 9.52 -3.10
C ILE A 67 -6.52 11.02 -2.98
N ASP A 68 -7.19 11.44 -1.92
CA ASP A 68 -7.56 12.85 -1.66
C ASP A 68 -6.29 13.69 -1.49
N ASN A 69 -5.16 13.10 -1.06
CA ASN A 69 -3.81 13.69 -1.02
C ASN A 69 -3.83 15.13 -0.47
N HIS A 70 -4.41 15.28 0.73
CA HIS A 70 -4.52 16.59 1.37
C HIS A 70 -3.13 17.25 1.48
N ASN A 71 -2.99 18.41 0.82
CA ASN A 71 -1.77 19.23 0.73
C ASN A 71 -0.61 18.65 -0.11
N ASN A 72 -0.84 17.73 -1.06
CA ASN A 72 0.21 17.15 -1.90
C ASN A 72 1.37 16.46 -1.13
N LEU A 73 1.12 16.03 0.11
CA LEU A 73 2.16 15.56 1.01
C LEU A 73 2.70 14.17 0.66
N ASN A 74 2.01 13.43 -0.23
CA ASN A 74 2.34 12.05 -0.59
C ASN A 74 2.05 11.71 -2.07
N ALA A 75 2.22 12.67 -2.99
CA ALA A 75 1.89 12.50 -4.40
C ALA A 75 2.48 11.22 -5.04
N PRO A 76 3.74 10.83 -4.82
CA PRO A 76 4.28 9.58 -5.38
C PRO A 76 3.75 8.30 -4.74
N ALA A 77 3.34 8.32 -3.47
CA ALA A 77 2.64 7.19 -2.89
C ALA A 77 1.27 7.02 -3.56
N LYS A 78 0.53 8.12 -3.76
CA LYS A 78 -0.72 8.12 -4.52
C LYS A 78 -0.52 7.62 -5.95
N ASP A 79 0.45 8.17 -6.68
CA ASP A 79 0.69 7.79 -8.08
C ASP A 79 1.06 6.31 -8.17
N LYS A 80 1.92 5.81 -7.26
CA LYS A 80 2.28 4.40 -7.24
C LYS A 80 1.10 3.50 -6.89
N TRP A 81 0.24 3.93 -5.96
CA TRP A 81 -0.98 3.19 -5.63
C TRP A 81 -1.93 3.10 -6.82
N LEU A 82 -2.15 4.20 -7.54
CA LEU A 82 -2.98 4.22 -8.75
C LEU A 82 -2.41 3.31 -9.85
N GLU A 83 -1.09 3.29 -10.01
CA GLU A 83 -0.39 2.34 -10.91
C GLU A 83 -0.68 0.89 -10.51
N ILE A 84 -0.49 0.55 -9.23
CA ILE A 84 -0.77 -0.79 -8.68
C ILE A 84 -2.25 -1.16 -8.90
N ARG A 85 -3.19 -0.24 -8.63
CA ARG A 85 -4.62 -0.49 -8.81
C ARG A 85 -4.99 -0.78 -10.25
N LYS A 86 -4.39 -0.04 -11.20
CA LYS A 86 -4.58 -0.29 -12.63
C LYS A 86 -4.04 -1.66 -13.04
N GLU A 87 -2.84 -2.00 -12.60
CA GLU A 87 -2.22 -3.30 -12.90
C GLU A 87 -2.98 -4.48 -12.27
N LEU A 88 -3.76 -4.22 -11.23
CA LEU A 88 -4.56 -5.21 -10.51
C LEU A 88 -6.06 -5.15 -10.81
N GLU A 89 -6.51 -4.37 -11.81
CA GLU A 89 -7.94 -4.12 -12.07
C GLU A 89 -8.77 -5.40 -12.34
N ASN A 90 -8.11 -6.45 -12.84
CA ASN A 90 -8.74 -7.73 -13.17
C ASN A 90 -8.78 -8.72 -11.98
N TYR A 91 -8.29 -8.32 -10.82
CA TYR A 91 -8.26 -9.14 -9.60
C TYR A 91 -9.29 -8.67 -8.58
N LYS A 92 -9.90 -9.63 -7.88
CA LYS A 92 -10.84 -9.35 -6.79
C LYS A 92 -10.09 -9.31 -5.47
N PHE A 93 -10.07 -8.15 -4.83
CA PHE A 93 -9.51 -7.93 -3.50
C PHE A 93 -10.21 -6.74 -2.83
N ASP A 94 -10.14 -6.71 -1.51
CA ASP A 94 -10.65 -5.60 -0.73
C ASP A 94 -9.51 -4.62 -0.39
N VAL A 95 -9.87 -3.38 -0.08
CA VAL A 95 -8.96 -2.40 0.51
C VAL A 95 -9.55 -1.97 1.84
N PHE A 96 -8.73 -1.86 2.87
CA PHE A 96 -9.16 -1.47 4.21
C PHE A 96 -9.98 -0.18 4.18
N GLY A 97 -11.24 -0.28 4.63
CA GLY A 97 -12.22 0.81 4.62
C GLY A 97 -12.29 1.63 5.91
N GLY A 98 -11.49 1.30 6.92
CA GLY A 98 -11.68 1.77 8.29
C GLY A 98 -12.77 1.01 9.04
N ILE A 99 -12.81 1.23 10.35
CA ILE A 99 -13.93 0.81 11.23
C ILE A 99 -15.01 1.88 11.18
#